data_AF-A0A371Y9Z4-F1
#
_entry.id   AF-A0A371Y9Z4-F1
#
_cell.length_a   1.000
_cell.length_b   1.000
_cell.length_c   1.000
_cell.angle_alpha   90.00
_cell.angle_beta   90.00
_cell.angle_gamma   90.00
#
_symmetry.space_group_name_H-M   'P 1'
#
loop_
_entity.id
_entity.type
_entity.pdbx_description
1 polymer ?
#
loop_
_entity_poly.entity_id
_entity_poly.type
_entity_poly.pdbx_seq_one_letter_code
_entity_poly.pdbx_strand_id
1 'polypeptide(L)'
;MPWVQEHVRGGAKVRRYFRWAPGARRDLSILVLLGIAVAGYNGTSGADGSGGTGPASGPRPTATYPARFPAWDSPEPAPRTTVSYPIPFDRP
;
A
#
# COMPACT_ATOMS: atom_id res chain seq x y z
N MET A 1 6.97 -1.14 -18.70
CA MET A 1 5.61 -1.18 -19.26
C MET A 1 4.61 -0.52 -18.31
N PRO A 2 4.14 0.71 -18.60
CA PRO A 2 3.26 1.49 -17.72
C PRO A 2 1.78 1.08 -17.83
N TRP A 3 1.41 0.27 -18.82
CA TRP A 3 0.08 -0.34 -18.91
C TRP A 3 0.10 -1.77 -18.38
N VAL A 4 -0.87 -2.08 -17.52
CA VAL A 4 -1.13 -3.44 -17.03
C VAL A 4 -2.29 -4.01 -17.82
N GLN A 5 -2.07 -5.11 -18.53
CA GLN A 5 -3.10 -5.76 -19.32
C GLN A 5 -4.13 -6.45 -18.44
N GLU A 6 -5.31 -6.63 -19.01
CA GLU A 6 -6.34 -7.47 -18.40
C GLU A 6 -5.82 -8.90 -18.28
N HIS A 7 -5.94 -9.48 -17.09
CA HIS A 7 -5.59 -10.86 -16.85
C HIS A 7 -6.45 -11.43 -15.73
N VAL A 8 -6.58 -12.75 -15.72
CA VAL A 8 -7.28 -13.47 -14.65
C VAL A 8 -6.25 -13.88 -13.61
N ARG A 9 -6.45 -13.45 -12.36
CA ARG A 9 -5.59 -13.83 -11.23
C ARG A 9 -6.46 -14.42 -10.13
N GLY A 10 -6.27 -15.70 -9.82
CA GLY A 10 -7.01 -16.38 -8.75
C GLY A 10 -8.54 -16.39 -8.94
N GLY A 11 -9.01 -16.49 -10.19
CA GLY A 11 -10.44 -16.44 -10.52
C GLY A 11 -11.06 -15.05 -10.62
N ALA A 12 -10.34 -14.00 -10.22
CA ALA A 12 -10.79 -12.61 -10.37
C ALA A 12 -10.27 -11.99 -11.69
N LYS A 13 -11.16 -11.33 -12.45
CA LYS A 13 -10.79 -10.54 -13.63
C LYS A 13 -10.18 -9.22 -13.19
N VAL A 14 -8.89 -9.02 -13.43
CA VAL A 14 -8.20 -7.76 -13.16
C VAL A 14 -8.33 -6.88 -14.39
N ARG A 15 -9.04 -5.75 -14.27
CA ARG A 15 -9.21 -4.79 -15.37
C ARG A 15 -7.88 -4.15 -15.75
N ARG A 16 -7.74 -3.80 -17.03
CA ARG A 16 -6.60 -3.05 -17.55
C ARG A 16 -6.47 -1.71 -16.82
N TYR A 17 -5.30 -1.41 -16.27
CA TYR A 17 -5.03 -0.12 -15.60
C TYR A 17 -3.66 0.44 -15.95
N PHE A 18 -3.54 1.77 -15.84
CA PHE A 18 -2.29 2.49 -16.05
C PHE A 18 -1.56 2.69 -14.72
N ARG A 19 -0.25 2.42 -14.71
CA ARG A 19 0.64 2.64 -13.58
C ARG A 19 1.77 3.59 -14.00
N TRP A 20 1.88 4.68 -13.26
CA TRP A 20 3.00 5.61 -13.39
C TRP A 20 4.27 4.97 -12.78
N ALA A 21 5.45 5.35 -13.28
CA ALA A 21 6.71 4.88 -12.72
C ALA A 21 6.85 5.28 -11.24
N PRO A 22 7.56 4.50 -10.40
CA PRO A 22 7.86 4.90 -9.03
C PRO A 22 8.51 6.30 -9.04
N GLY A 23 7.99 7.24 -8.26
CA GLY A 23 8.46 8.64 -8.22
C GLY A 23 7.68 9.62 -9.09
N ALA A 24 7.02 9.19 -10.17
CA ALA A 24 6.40 10.13 -11.12
C ALA A 24 5.22 10.95 -10.55
N ARG A 25 4.59 10.48 -9.47
CA ARG A 25 3.59 11.29 -8.72
C ARG A 25 4.22 12.47 -7.99
N ARG A 26 5.43 12.27 -7.44
CA ARG A 26 6.19 13.32 -6.74
C ARG A 26 6.65 14.37 -7.74
N ASP A 27 7.17 13.95 -8.88
CA ASP A 27 7.61 14.87 -9.93
C ASP A 27 6.45 15.70 -10.49
N LEU A 28 5.30 15.07 -10.74
CA LEU A 28 4.10 15.79 -11.18
C LEU A 28 3.61 16.77 -10.11
N SER A 29 3.62 16.38 -8.83
CA SER A 29 3.24 17.30 -7.75
C SER A 29 4.15 18.53 -7.65
N ILE A 30 5.45 18.36 -7.89
CA ILE A 30 6.43 19.46 -7.91
C ILE A 30 6.12 20.39 -9.09
N LEU A 31 5.88 19.84 -10.28
CA LEU A 31 5.54 20.65 -11.46
C LEU A 31 4.23 21.44 -11.28
N VAL A 32 3.22 20.82 -10.68
CA VAL A 32 1.95 21.49 -10.37
C VAL A 32 2.15 22.62 -9.36
N LEU A 33 2.87 22.36 -8.25
CA LEU A 33 3.15 23.38 -7.24
C LEU A 33 3.98 24.54 -7.81
N LEU A 34 4.99 24.24 -8.64
CA LEU A 34 5.79 25.25 -9.33
C LEU A 34 4.93 26.07 -10.28
N GLY A 35 4.05 25.42 -11.06
CA GLY A 35 3.12 26.11 -11.95
C GLY A 35 2.16 27.03 -11.21
N ILE A 36 1.59 26.59 -10.09
CA ILE A 36 0.75 27.42 -9.21
C ILE A 36 1.55 28.61 -8.66
N ALA A 37 2.78 28.39 -8.19
CA ALA A 37 3.62 29.45 -7.65
C ALA A 37 3.96 30.52 -8.71
N VAL A 38 4.30 30.09 -9.93
CA VAL A 38 4.60 31.00 -11.05
C VAL A 38 3.34 31.75 -11.49
N ALA A 39 2.20 31.06 -11.63
CA ALA A 39 0.93 31.68 -12.03
C ALA A 39 0.40 32.65 -10.96
N GLY A 40 0.55 32.32 -9.68
CA GLY A 40 0.11 33.15 -8.56
C GLY A 40 0.99 34.38 -8.30
N TYR A 41 2.19 34.46 -8.88
CA TYR A 41 3.13 35.56 -8.64
C TYR A 41 2.73 36.88 -9.32
N ASN A 42 1.77 36.91 -10.26
CA ASN A 42 1.45 38.16 -10.98
C ASN A 42 -0.02 38.43 -11.36
N GLY A 43 -1.01 37.73 -10.81
CA GLY A 43 -2.40 38.08 -11.08
C GLY A 43 -3.44 37.05 -10.66
N THR A 44 -4.39 37.51 -9.85
CA THR A 44 -5.77 37.03 -9.62
C THR A 44 -6.11 35.58 -10.04
N SER A 45 -6.41 34.78 -9.01
CA SER A 45 -7.41 33.70 -8.95
C SER A 45 -8.08 33.27 -10.27
N GLY A 46 -7.86 32.01 -10.66
CA GLY A 46 -8.69 31.38 -11.68
C GLY A 46 -8.08 30.13 -12.26
N ALA A 47 -7.91 29.08 -11.45
CA ALA A 47 -7.87 27.73 -12.00
C ALA A 47 -9.02 26.98 -11.35
N ASP A 48 -10.19 27.08 -12.00
CA ASP A 48 -11.26 26.11 -11.86
C ASP A 48 -10.65 24.73 -12.09
N GLY A 49 -10.30 24.06 -11.00
CA GLY A 49 -10.19 22.62 -10.98
C GLY A 49 -11.59 22.08 -11.22
N SER A 50 -12.01 22.02 -12.49
CA SER A 50 -13.16 21.23 -12.89
C SER A 50 -12.82 19.78 -12.57
N GLY A 51 -13.06 19.44 -11.30
CA GLY A 51 -13.13 18.08 -10.82
C GLY A 51 -14.05 17.36 -11.78
N GLY A 52 -13.50 16.34 -12.45
CA GLY A 52 -14.31 15.42 -13.21
C GLY A 52 -15.40 14.90 -12.28
N THR A 53 -16.64 15.33 -12.53
CA THR A 53 -17.86 14.78 -11.93
C THR A 53 -18.07 13.39 -12.51
N GLY A 54 -17.23 12.45 -12.11
CA GLY A 54 -17.62 11.07 -11.94
C GLY A 54 -17.59 10.80 -10.44
N PRO A 55 -18.39 9.87 -9.90
CA PRO A 55 -18.16 9.41 -8.55
C PRO A 55 -16.71 8.92 -8.50
N ALA A 56 -15.83 9.73 -7.90
CA ALA A 56 -14.47 9.33 -7.63
C ALA A 56 -14.62 8.12 -6.72
N SER A 57 -14.44 6.94 -7.29
CA SER A 57 -14.18 5.74 -6.52
C SER A 57 -12.82 5.97 -5.87
N GLY A 58 -12.83 6.76 -4.79
CA GLY A 58 -11.69 6.91 -3.92
C GLY A 58 -11.20 5.50 -3.61
N PRO A 59 -9.87 5.28 -3.58
CA PRO A 59 -9.35 3.96 -3.28
C PRO A 59 -9.95 3.52 -1.95
N ARG A 60 -10.87 2.55 -2.00
CA ARG A 60 -11.41 1.93 -0.81
C ARG A 60 -10.19 1.38 -0.08
N PRO A 61 -9.95 1.76 1.18
CA PRO A 61 -8.80 1.26 1.91
C PRO A 61 -8.81 -0.27 1.82
N THR A 62 -7.81 -0.81 1.11
CA THR A 62 -7.56 -2.24 1.08
C THR A 62 -7.19 -2.61 2.49
N ALA A 63 -7.85 -3.61 3.03
CA ALA A 63 -7.81 -4.07 4.42
C ALA A 63 -6.53 -3.62 5.16
N THR A 64 -6.71 -2.80 6.19
CA THR A 64 -5.63 -2.39 7.08
C THR A 64 -5.14 -3.64 7.83
N TYR A 65 -3.99 -4.15 7.42
CA TYR A 65 -3.22 -5.13 8.19
C TYR A 65 -2.59 -4.44 9.41
N PRO A 66 -2.32 -5.17 10.50
CA PRO A 66 -2.27 -6.64 10.60
C PRO A 66 -3.62 -7.30 10.91
N ALA A 67 -3.90 -8.42 10.24
CA ALA A 67 -4.97 -9.32 10.63
C ALA A 67 -4.62 -9.90 12.02
N ARG A 68 -5.45 -9.61 13.03
CA ARG A 68 -5.31 -10.20 14.35
C ARG A 68 -6.08 -11.52 14.38
N PHE A 69 -5.38 -12.60 14.66
CA PHE A 69 -6.01 -13.91 14.88
C PHE A 69 -6.47 -14.02 16.34
N PRO A 70 -7.51 -14.80 16.65
CA PRO A 70 -7.80 -15.19 18.02
C PRO A 70 -6.52 -15.81 18.62
N ALA A 71 -6.16 -15.42 19.85
CA ALA A 71 -4.92 -15.79 20.54
C ALA A 71 -3.63 -15.05 20.11
N TRP A 72 -3.72 -13.93 19.37
CA TRP A 72 -2.55 -13.09 19.03
C TRP A 72 -1.72 -12.66 20.25
N ASP A 73 -2.39 -12.29 21.35
CA ASP A 73 -1.75 -11.87 22.60
C ASP A 73 -1.63 -13.02 23.62
N SER A 74 -2.00 -14.25 23.24
CA SER A 74 -1.92 -15.40 24.14
C SER A 74 -0.58 -16.09 23.96
N PRO A 75 0.21 -16.26 25.04
CA PRO A 75 1.43 -17.05 24.97
C PRO A 75 1.07 -18.50 24.62
N GLU A 76 1.73 -19.04 23.58
CA GLU A 76 1.61 -20.45 23.22
C GLU A 76 2.05 -21.32 24.41
N PRO A 77 1.33 -22.41 24.73
CA PRO A 77 1.76 -23.32 25.79
C PRO A 77 3.15 -23.87 25.45
N ALA A 78 4.12 -23.70 26.35
CA ALA A 78 5.45 -24.24 26.14
C ALA A 78 5.37 -25.77 25.95
N PRO A 79 6.12 -26.34 24.98
CA PRO A 79 6.11 -27.77 24.74
C PRO A 79 6.55 -28.50 26.00
N ARG A 80 5.68 -29.38 26.52
CA ARG A 80 6.01 -30.27 27.62
C ARG A 80 6.63 -31.52 27.03
N THR A 81 7.89 -31.79 27.38
CA THR A 81 8.55 -33.04 26.99
C THR A 81 7.79 -34.22 27.62
N THR A 82 7.29 -35.13 26.81
CA THR A 82 6.66 -36.38 27.30
C THR A 82 7.67 -37.25 28.05
N VAL A 83 8.95 -37.16 27.68
CA VAL A 83 10.05 -37.89 28.32
C VAL A 83 11.27 -36.97 28.40
N SER A 84 11.93 -36.96 29.56
CA SER A 84 13.20 -36.27 29.76
C SER A 84 14.30 -37.31 29.95
N TYR A 85 15.31 -37.30 29.10
CA TYR A 85 16.50 -38.13 29.22
C TYR A 85 17.67 -37.29 29.73
N PRO A 86 18.55 -37.86 30.55
CA PRO A 86 19.75 -37.15 30.98
C PRO A 86 20.67 -36.89 29.78
N ILE A 87 21.01 -35.62 29.57
CA ILE A 87 22.07 -35.20 28.65
C ILE A 87 23.37 -35.14 29.47
N PRO A 88 24.33 -36.05 29.27
CA PRO A 88 25.65 -35.90 29.86
C PRO A 88 26.34 -34.73 29.17
N PHE A 89 26.44 -33.60 29.87
CA PHE A 89 27.34 -32.52 29.47
C PHE A 89 28.72 -32.86 30.01
N ASP A 90 29.58 -33.42 29.16
CA ASP A 90 31.01 -33.52 29.47
C ASP A 90 31.53 -32.09 29.68
N ARG A 91 32.04 -31.83 30.90
CA ARG A 91 32.63 -30.54 31.26
C ARG A 91 34.03 -30.43 30.61
N PRO A 92 34.44 -29.22 30.20
CA PRO A 92 35.75 -28.99 29.58
C PRO A 92 36.92 -29.34 30.49
#